data_AF-A0A1I6LSJ7-F1
#
_entry.id   AF-A0A1I6LSJ7-F1
#
_cell.length_a   1.000
_cell.length_b   1.000
_cell.length_c   1.000
_cell.angle_alpha   90.00
_cell.angle_beta   90.00
_cell.angle_gamma   90.00
#
_symmetry.space_group_name_H-M   'P 1'
#
loop_
_entity.id
_entity.type
_entity.pdbx_description
1 polymer ?
#
loop_
_entity_poly.entity_id
_entity_poly.type
_entity_poly.pdbx_seq_one_letter_code
_entity_poly.pdbx_strand_id
1 'polypeptide(L)'
;MKKLFVCYALLIATACSATENHYLEGASSNFCVPAGSTIADIPWVPENKPGTPEGFAFAGCWRASGHAEVGCEMPKSVLDGSVQPRSTFRSKKWRDIDKGTLYKMVALSPHAEIKAAANGTVVVVQDQKLWRDWFIWVKAKPLTDESAPRLEDDDVVLAACHSESVATTSAADKRETVMCERSVLAADYALEYSFESDKRIPLDVKTIDAAVMSTLDHWRCKRSH
;
A
#
# COMPACT_ATOMS: atom_id res chain seq x y z
N MET A 1 23.22 -69.99 -12.07
CA MET A 1 23.42 -68.56 -12.37
C MET A 1 22.58 -68.18 -13.60
N LYS A 2 21.40 -67.59 -13.41
CA LYS A 2 20.64 -66.88 -14.43
C LYS A 2 20.06 -65.63 -13.75
N LYS A 3 20.54 -64.46 -14.17
CA LYS A 3 20.13 -63.15 -13.63
C LYS A 3 18.84 -62.71 -14.29
N LEU A 4 17.94 -62.18 -13.47
CA LEU A 4 16.64 -61.61 -13.82
C LEU A 4 16.76 -60.43 -14.78
N PHE A 5 15.81 -60.36 -15.71
CA PHE A 5 15.28 -59.14 -16.32
C PHE A 5 14.30 -58.50 -15.34
N VAL A 6 14.48 -57.22 -14.98
CA VAL A 6 13.38 -56.25 -14.79
C VAL A 6 13.97 -54.85 -15.05
N CYS A 7 13.46 -54.17 -16.07
CA CYS A 7 13.64 -52.74 -16.28
C CYS A 7 12.95 -51.96 -15.15
N TYR A 8 13.70 -51.14 -14.44
CA TYR A 8 13.16 -49.95 -13.78
C TYR A 8 14.05 -48.78 -14.18
N ALA A 9 13.58 -48.03 -15.19
CA ALA A 9 14.06 -46.68 -15.42
C ALA A 9 13.55 -45.83 -14.26
N LEU A 10 14.39 -45.63 -13.24
CA LEU A 10 14.15 -44.63 -12.21
C LEU A 10 14.35 -43.25 -12.85
N LEU A 11 13.28 -42.71 -13.41
CA LEU A 11 13.10 -41.27 -13.56
C LEU A 11 12.96 -40.69 -12.15
N ILE A 12 14.09 -40.37 -11.51
CA ILE A 12 14.07 -39.48 -10.36
C ILE A 12 13.84 -38.08 -10.92
N ALA A 13 12.57 -37.73 -11.10
CA ALA A 13 12.16 -36.35 -11.13
C ALA A 13 12.48 -35.76 -9.75
N THR A 14 13.64 -35.13 -9.60
CA THR A 14 13.92 -34.22 -8.48
C THR A 14 13.11 -32.94 -8.71
N ALA A 15 11.80 -33.07 -8.53
CA ALA A 15 10.86 -31.97 -8.42
C ALA A 15 10.23 -32.07 -7.03
N CYS A 16 10.92 -31.52 -6.04
CA CYS A 16 10.31 -31.00 -4.81
C CYS A 16 11.14 -29.77 -4.44
N SER A 17 10.92 -28.70 -5.20
CA SER A 17 11.03 -27.36 -4.64
C SER A 17 9.95 -27.24 -3.58
N ALA A 18 10.35 -26.95 -2.35
CA ALA A 18 9.62 -26.15 -1.37
C ALA A 18 10.41 -26.14 -0.05
N THR A 19 11.46 -25.34 0.00
CA THR A 19 11.72 -24.51 1.19
C THR A 19 10.48 -23.62 1.41
N GLU A 20 10.05 -23.22 2.59
CA GLU A 20 10.65 -23.18 3.92
C GLU A 20 9.50 -22.98 4.94
N ASN A 21 9.74 -23.26 6.22
CA ASN A 21 8.80 -22.90 7.28
C ASN A 21 8.90 -21.39 7.55
N HIS A 22 7.79 -20.68 7.70
CA HIS A 22 7.80 -19.24 8.00
C HIS A 22 7.14 -18.93 9.34
N TYR A 23 7.81 -18.07 10.11
CA TYR A 23 7.40 -17.57 11.42
C TYR A 23 7.24 -16.06 11.28
N LEU A 24 6.12 -15.50 11.73
CA LEU A 24 5.96 -14.06 11.90
C LEU A 24 6.13 -13.76 13.38
N GLU A 25 7.34 -13.35 13.76
CA GLU A 25 7.63 -12.93 15.11
C GLU A 25 7.53 -11.39 15.11
N GLY A 26 6.53 -10.84 15.80
CA GLY A 26 6.39 -9.39 15.98
C GLY A 26 5.20 -8.69 15.28
N ALA A 27 4.05 -9.35 15.09
CA ALA A 27 2.80 -8.59 15.05
C ALA A 27 2.41 -8.25 16.49
N SER A 28 1.80 -7.09 16.75
CA SER A 28 1.17 -6.85 18.06
C SER A 28 0.36 -8.08 18.51
N SER A 29 0.22 -8.28 19.81
CA SER A 29 -0.45 -9.42 20.48
C SER A 29 -1.88 -9.74 20.00
N ASN A 30 -2.43 -8.99 19.03
CA ASN A 30 -3.78 -9.10 18.51
C ASN A 30 -3.90 -9.57 17.05
N PHE A 31 -2.81 -9.77 16.27
CA PHE A 31 -2.91 -10.25 14.88
C PHE A 31 -2.32 -11.66 14.70
N CYS A 32 -3.13 -12.55 14.11
CA CYS A 32 -2.81 -13.91 13.74
C CYS A 32 -2.84 -14.02 12.21
N VAL A 33 -1.69 -14.25 11.62
CA VAL A 33 -1.58 -14.51 10.17
C VAL A 33 -2.44 -15.73 9.81
N PRO A 34 -3.26 -15.68 8.73
CA PRO A 34 -4.04 -16.82 8.28
C PRO A 34 -3.19 -18.07 8.08
N ALA A 35 -3.64 -19.21 8.59
CA ALA A 35 -2.94 -20.48 8.40
C ALA A 35 -2.98 -20.88 6.91
N GLY A 36 -1.80 -21.05 6.29
CA GLY A 36 -1.65 -21.55 4.91
C GLY A 36 -0.98 -20.61 3.90
N SER A 37 -0.53 -19.43 4.31
CA SER A 37 0.11 -18.45 3.43
C SER A 37 1.64 -18.45 3.59
N THR A 38 2.37 -18.84 2.55
CA THR A 38 3.85 -18.79 2.49
C THR A 38 4.29 -17.37 2.10
N ILE A 39 4.99 -16.65 2.99
CA ILE A 39 5.55 -15.32 2.69
C ILE A 39 6.95 -15.53 2.11
N ALA A 40 7.21 -15.00 0.90
CA ALA A 40 8.53 -15.00 0.32
C ALA A 40 9.53 -14.33 1.27
N ASP A 41 10.79 -14.74 1.25
CA ASP A 41 11.85 -14.07 2.02
C ASP A 41 12.00 -12.63 1.49
N ILE A 42 11.35 -11.70 2.18
CA ILE A 42 11.19 -10.32 1.73
C ILE A 42 12.27 -9.51 2.44
N PRO A 43 13.33 -9.04 1.73
CA PRO A 43 14.49 -8.41 2.34
C PRO A 43 14.22 -7.06 3.03
N TRP A 44 12.98 -6.54 2.96
CA TRP A 44 12.56 -5.31 3.63
C TRP A 44 11.72 -5.55 4.90
N VAL A 45 11.47 -6.80 5.31
CA VAL A 45 10.84 -7.10 6.60
C VAL A 45 11.95 -7.17 7.67
N PRO A 46 11.98 -6.25 8.65
CA PRO A 46 13.02 -6.25 9.67
C PRO A 46 12.97 -7.52 10.52
N GLU A 47 14.14 -8.08 10.86
CA GLU A 47 14.25 -9.17 11.82
C GLU A 47 13.59 -8.78 13.17
N ASN A 48 12.91 -9.74 13.80
CA ASN A 48 12.34 -9.54 15.13
C ASN A 48 13.46 -9.44 16.18
N LYS A 49 13.84 -8.20 16.49
CA LYS A 49 14.82 -7.87 17.52
C LYS A 49 14.12 -7.05 18.60
N PRO A 50 14.58 -7.12 19.86
CA PRO A 50 14.09 -6.22 20.90
C PRO A 50 14.19 -4.76 20.44
N GLY A 51 13.05 -4.05 20.39
CA GLY A 51 12.96 -2.67 19.89
C GLY A 51 12.56 -2.51 18.42
N THR A 52 12.35 -3.61 17.68
CA THR A 52 11.70 -3.57 16.36
C THR A 52 10.24 -3.11 16.52
N PRO A 53 9.73 -2.15 15.71
CA PRO A 53 8.35 -1.67 15.81
C PRO A 53 7.35 -2.83 15.71
N GLU A 54 6.29 -2.83 16.53
CA GLU A 54 5.27 -3.90 16.65
C GLU A 54 4.30 -3.97 15.44
N GLY A 55 4.84 -3.83 14.23
CA GLY A 55 4.11 -3.80 12.97
C GLY A 55 4.44 -4.99 12.07
N PHE A 56 3.67 -5.15 11.00
CA PHE A 56 3.92 -6.16 9.98
C PHE A 56 3.64 -5.59 8.59
N ALA A 57 4.35 -6.09 7.58
CA ALA A 57 4.09 -5.79 6.18
C ALA A 57 3.14 -6.83 5.57
N PHE A 58 2.37 -6.43 4.57
CA PHE A 58 1.52 -7.32 3.78
C PHE A 58 1.65 -7.01 2.30
N ALA A 59 1.47 -8.02 1.46
CA ALA A 59 1.31 -7.85 0.02
C ALA A 59 -0.18 -7.83 -0.34
N GLY A 60 -0.53 -7.04 -1.35
CA GLY A 60 -1.84 -7.06 -1.98
C GLY A 60 -1.91 -8.08 -3.12
N CYS A 61 -3.07 -8.16 -3.77
CA CYS A 61 -3.33 -9.19 -4.80
C CYS A 61 -2.80 -8.80 -6.18
N TRP A 62 -2.28 -7.59 -6.36
CA TRP A 62 -1.92 -7.02 -7.66
C TRP A 62 -0.89 -7.85 -8.46
N ARG A 63 0.05 -8.52 -7.79
CA ARG A 63 1.10 -9.35 -8.44
C ARG A 63 0.83 -10.85 -8.40
N ALA A 64 -0.31 -11.27 -7.87
CA ALA A 64 -0.62 -12.68 -7.78
C ALA A 64 -0.89 -13.22 -9.19
N SER A 65 -0.08 -14.18 -9.64
CA SER A 65 -0.40 -15.00 -10.81
C SER A 65 -0.63 -16.44 -10.36
N GLY A 66 -1.64 -17.11 -10.92
CA GLY A 66 -1.96 -18.50 -10.59
C GLY A 66 -2.43 -18.70 -9.14
N HIS A 67 -1.85 -19.67 -8.44
CA HIS A 67 -2.30 -20.11 -7.10
C HIS A 67 -2.23 -19.03 -6.01
N ALA A 68 -1.48 -17.94 -6.21
CA ALA A 68 -1.40 -16.83 -5.26
C ALA A 68 -2.66 -15.93 -5.25
N GLU A 69 -3.50 -15.97 -6.30
CA GLU A 69 -4.79 -15.25 -6.30
C GLU A 69 -5.83 -15.98 -5.46
N VAL A 70 -5.73 -17.31 -5.37
CA VAL A 70 -6.65 -18.18 -4.66
C VAL A 70 -6.39 -18.05 -3.15
N GLY A 71 -7.15 -17.17 -2.49
CA GLY A 71 -7.04 -16.89 -1.06
C GLY A 71 -6.47 -15.51 -0.72
N CYS A 72 -6.18 -14.66 -1.72
CA CYS A 72 -5.84 -13.27 -1.46
C CYS A 72 -7.12 -12.45 -1.21
N GLU A 73 -7.33 -12.05 0.04
CA GLU A 73 -8.53 -11.31 0.49
C GLU A 73 -8.38 -9.78 0.39
N MET A 74 -7.24 -9.28 -0.11
CA MET A 74 -7.01 -7.84 -0.27
C MET A 74 -7.75 -7.29 -1.51
N PRO A 75 -8.12 -6.00 -1.53
CA PRO A 75 -8.66 -5.38 -2.74
C PRO A 75 -7.67 -5.51 -3.91
N LYS A 76 -8.18 -5.78 -5.12
CA LYS A 76 -7.33 -5.99 -6.30
C LYS A 76 -6.39 -4.83 -6.62
N SER A 77 -6.80 -3.60 -6.32
CA SER A 77 -6.00 -2.40 -6.53
C SER A 77 -4.86 -2.25 -5.53
N VAL A 78 -4.87 -2.94 -4.39
CA VAL A 78 -3.84 -2.80 -3.37
C VAL A 78 -2.61 -3.59 -3.79
N LEU A 79 -1.44 -2.96 -3.69
CA LEU A 79 -0.16 -3.54 -4.11
C LEU A 79 0.55 -4.16 -2.91
N ASP A 80 0.68 -3.40 -1.84
CA ASP A 80 1.33 -3.77 -0.57
C ASP A 80 1.01 -2.74 0.51
N GLY A 81 1.43 -3.02 1.74
CA GLY A 81 1.37 -2.07 2.83
C GLY A 81 2.00 -2.58 4.11
N SER A 82 1.84 -1.80 5.17
CA SER A 82 2.29 -2.12 6.52
C SER A 82 1.28 -1.65 7.56
N VAL A 83 1.10 -2.48 8.57
CA VAL A 83 0.43 -2.13 9.81
C VAL A 83 1.50 -1.74 10.82
N GLN A 84 1.30 -0.64 11.51
CA GLN A 84 2.20 -0.11 12.52
C GLN A 84 1.44 0.23 13.81
N PRO A 85 2.12 0.35 14.96
CA PRO A 85 1.49 0.82 16.19
C PRO A 85 0.82 2.17 15.98
N ARG A 86 -0.37 2.39 16.57
CA ARG A 86 -1.09 3.66 16.48
C ARG A 86 -0.22 4.88 16.84
N SER A 87 0.70 4.71 17.79
CA SER A 87 1.63 5.75 18.26
C SER A 87 2.62 6.24 17.20
N THR A 88 2.85 5.48 16.13
CA THR A 88 3.73 5.90 15.02
C THR A 88 3.01 6.76 14.00
N PHE A 89 1.67 6.86 14.06
CA PHE A 89 0.91 7.67 13.12
C PHE A 89 1.24 9.15 13.29
N ARG A 90 1.81 9.74 12.24
CA ARG A 90 2.07 11.17 12.17
C ARG A 90 0.83 11.88 11.65
N SER A 91 0.44 12.98 12.30
CA SER A 91 -0.64 13.82 11.78
C SER A 91 -0.34 14.22 10.33
N LYS A 92 -1.37 14.13 9.50
CA LYS A 92 -1.30 14.49 8.07
C LYS A 92 -1.94 15.85 7.79
N LYS A 93 -2.26 16.62 8.85
CA LYS A 93 -2.79 17.98 8.72
C LYS A 93 -1.71 18.95 8.28
N TRP A 94 -2.05 19.89 7.41
CA TRP A 94 -1.13 20.91 6.91
C TRP A 94 -0.36 21.63 8.02
N ARG A 95 -1.03 22.02 9.11
CA ARG A 95 -0.40 22.73 10.22
C ARG A 95 0.63 21.88 10.99
N ASP A 96 0.40 20.58 11.07
CA ASP A 96 1.21 19.65 11.88
C ASP A 96 2.42 19.11 11.09
N ILE A 97 2.46 19.32 9.78
CA ILE A 97 3.54 18.88 8.90
C ILE A 97 4.70 19.91 8.96
N ASP A 98 5.93 19.44 9.18
CA ASP A 98 7.10 20.32 9.23
C ASP A 98 7.44 20.94 7.86
N LYS A 99 7.99 22.16 7.88
CA LYS A 99 8.39 22.89 6.65
C LYS A 99 9.44 22.15 5.82
N GLY A 100 10.27 21.32 6.44
CA GLY A 100 11.31 20.52 5.78
C GLY A 100 10.81 19.22 5.16
N THR A 101 9.51 18.90 5.26
CA THR A 101 8.95 17.72 4.60
C THR A 101 8.72 17.97 3.11
N LEU A 102 8.79 16.90 2.32
CA LEU A 102 8.55 16.97 0.88
C LEU A 102 7.16 17.57 0.55
N TYR A 103 6.13 17.26 1.34
CA TYR A 103 4.79 17.84 1.20
C TYR A 103 4.82 19.38 1.26
N LYS A 104 5.47 19.98 2.26
CA LYS A 104 5.56 21.44 2.39
C LYS A 104 6.51 22.04 1.37
N MET A 105 7.64 21.38 1.07
CA MET A 105 8.58 21.86 0.06
C MET A 105 7.91 21.99 -1.31
N VAL A 106 7.15 20.97 -1.74
CA VAL A 106 6.42 21.00 -3.01
C VAL A 106 5.30 22.04 -2.98
N ALA A 107 4.49 22.08 -1.93
CA ALA A 107 3.37 23.02 -1.84
C ALA A 107 3.78 24.51 -1.74
N LEU A 108 4.97 24.79 -1.19
CA LEU A 108 5.49 26.15 -1.02
C LEU A 108 6.45 26.57 -2.15
N SER A 109 6.72 25.69 -3.11
CA SER A 109 7.57 26.01 -4.25
C SER A 109 6.96 27.12 -5.12
N PRO A 110 7.76 28.04 -5.69
CA PRO A 110 7.26 29.03 -6.65
C PRO A 110 6.75 28.42 -7.96
N HIS A 111 7.00 27.12 -8.20
CA HIS A 111 6.51 26.37 -9.35
C HIS A 111 5.35 25.41 -8.99
N ALA A 112 4.86 25.48 -7.76
CA ALA A 112 3.75 24.65 -7.31
C ALA A 112 2.47 24.99 -8.07
N GLU A 113 1.85 23.98 -8.66
CA GLU A 113 0.49 24.05 -9.16
C GLU A 113 -0.47 23.47 -8.11
N ILE A 114 -1.45 24.27 -7.71
CA ILE A 114 -2.55 23.83 -6.85
C ILE A 114 -3.84 23.90 -7.64
N LYS A 115 -4.52 22.76 -7.81
CA LYS A 115 -5.76 22.64 -8.59
C LYS A 115 -6.85 22.01 -7.75
N ALA A 116 -8.03 22.62 -7.72
CA ALA A 116 -9.18 22.04 -7.05
C ALA A 116 -9.82 20.95 -7.91
N ALA A 117 -10.31 19.88 -7.28
CA ALA A 117 -11.24 18.96 -7.91
C ALA A 117 -12.60 19.66 -8.10
N ALA A 118 -13.40 19.20 -9.07
CA ALA A 118 -14.69 19.82 -9.42
C ALA A 118 -15.68 19.94 -8.25
N ASN A 119 -15.55 19.11 -7.23
CA ASN A 119 -16.41 19.15 -6.04
C ASN A 119 -15.91 20.11 -4.93
N GLY A 120 -14.78 20.79 -5.13
CA GLY A 120 -14.17 21.73 -4.17
C GLY A 120 -13.64 21.09 -2.87
N THR A 121 -13.82 19.78 -2.68
CA THR A 121 -13.45 19.05 -1.45
C THR A 121 -12.01 18.58 -1.43
N VAL A 122 -11.37 18.53 -2.59
CA VAL A 122 -10.02 18.03 -2.76
C VAL A 122 -9.22 19.03 -3.57
N VAL A 123 -7.95 19.19 -3.23
CA VAL A 123 -6.97 19.89 -4.07
C VAL A 123 -5.80 18.96 -4.39
N VAL A 124 -5.28 19.08 -5.59
CA VAL A 124 -4.06 18.41 -6.04
C VAL A 124 -2.94 19.44 -6.05
N VAL A 125 -1.83 19.10 -5.41
CA VAL A 125 -0.62 19.92 -5.33
C VAL A 125 0.50 19.19 -6.04
N GLN A 126 1.15 19.83 -6.99
CA GLN A 126 2.26 19.23 -7.74
C GLN A 126 3.32 20.28 -8.08
N ASP A 127 4.57 19.86 -8.14
CA ASP A 127 5.66 20.64 -8.76
C ASP A 127 6.56 19.67 -9.53
N GLN A 128 6.30 19.53 -10.83
CA GLN A 128 7.03 18.59 -11.69
C GLN A 128 8.52 18.93 -11.86
N LYS A 129 8.97 20.13 -11.47
CA LYS A 129 10.39 20.48 -11.49
C LYS A 129 11.11 20.00 -10.24
N LEU A 130 10.41 19.95 -9.11
CA LEU A 130 10.97 19.54 -7.83
C LEU A 130 10.79 18.05 -7.55
N TRP A 131 9.61 17.51 -7.86
CA TRP A 131 9.26 16.12 -7.57
C TRP A 131 8.25 15.57 -8.57
N ARG A 132 8.34 14.29 -8.89
CA ARG A 132 7.47 13.66 -9.90
C ARG A 132 6.05 13.39 -9.40
N ASP A 133 5.88 13.20 -8.10
CA ASP A 133 4.59 12.83 -7.51
C ASP A 133 3.72 14.08 -7.30
N TRP A 134 2.41 13.89 -7.31
CA TRP A 134 1.44 14.88 -6.85
C TRP A 134 0.82 14.44 -5.52
N PHE A 135 0.44 15.43 -4.72
CA PHE A 135 -0.17 15.22 -3.41
C PHE A 135 -1.63 15.65 -3.45
N ILE A 136 -2.49 14.76 -2.99
CA ILE A 136 -3.93 14.97 -2.94
C ILE A 136 -4.28 15.35 -1.50
N TRP A 137 -4.96 16.48 -1.32
CA TRP A 137 -5.34 17.00 -0.02
C TRP A 137 -6.85 17.12 0.08
N VAL A 138 -7.43 16.64 1.18
CA VAL A 138 -8.83 16.91 1.53
C VAL A 138 -8.90 18.26 2.21
N LYS A 139 -9.79 19.10 1.69
CA LYS A 139 -10.12 20.39 2.27
C LYS A 139 -10.97 20.22 3.52
N ALA A 140 -10.59 20.87 4.61
CA ALA A 140 -11.41 20.89 5.84
C ALA A 140 -12.76 21.59 5.61
N LYS A 141 -12.75 22.61 4.74
CA LYS A 141 -13.94 23.32 4.26
C LYS A 141 -13.92 23.29 2.73
N PRO A 142 -14.97 22.77 2.07
CA PRO A 142 -15.03 22.77 0.61
C PRO A 142 -14.82 24.18 0.05
N LEU A 143 -14.07 24.27 -1.05
CA LEU A 143 -13.88 25.52 -1.77
C LEU A 143 -15.21 25.93 -2.42
N THR A 144 -15.67 27.13 -2.11
CA THR A 144 -16.90 27.71 -2.66
C THR A 144 -16.65 28.53 -3.93
N ASP A 145 -15.41 28.99 -4.13
CA ASP A 145 -14.97 29.77 -5.28
C ASP A 145 -13.63 29.22 -5.81
N GLU A 146 -13.48 29.14 -7.14
CA GLU A 146 -12.30 28.58 -7.82
C GLU A 146 -11.06 29.48 -7.79
N SER A 147 -11.13 30.67 -7.16
CA SER A 147 -9.99 31.59 -7.14
C SER A 147 -8.83 31.00 -6.34
N ALA A 148 -7.74 30.66 -7.03
CA ALA A 148 -6.43 30.24 -6.50
C ALA A 148 -6.51 29.36 -5.22
N PRO A 149 -6.80 28.05 -5.35
CA PRO A 149 -6.88 27.16 -4.20
C PRO A 149 -5.57 27.15 -3.40
N ARG A 150 -5.70 27.12 -2.08
CA ARG A 150 -4.58 27.06 -1.13
C ARG A 150 -4.82 26.00 -0.05
N LEU A 151 -3.72 25.52 0.53
CA LEU A 151 -3.78 24.68 1.72
C LEU A 151 -3.98 25.53 2.98
N GLU A 152 -4.86 25.07 3.84
CA GLU A 152 -5.20 25.66 5.14
C GLU A 152 -4.90 24.66 6.26
N ASP A 153 -4.74 25.16 7.48
CA ASP A 153 -4.19 24.43 8.62
C ASP A 153 -4.81 23.06 8.91
N ASP A 154 -6.12 22.92 8.70
CA ASP A 154 -6.87 21.69 8.95
C ASP A 154 -7.02 20.78 7.72
N ASP A 155 -6.50 21.17 6.56
CA ASP A 155 -6.47 20.30 5.38
C ASP A 155 -5.56 19.10 5.61
N VAL A 156 -5.95 17.94 5.07
CA VAL A 156 -5.30 16.66 5.36
C VAL A 156 -4.77 16.03 4.08
N VAL A 157 -3.52 15.55 4.09
CA VAL A 157 -3.02 14.71 2.98
C VAL A 157 -3.88 13.45 2.89
N LEU A 158 -4.47 13.23 1.72
CA LEU A 158 -5.20 12.02 1.37
C LEU A 158 -4.25 10.96 0.81
N ALA A 159 -3.45 11.31 -0.20
CA ALA A 159 -2.56 10.38 -0.87
C ALA A 159 -1.41 11.12 -1.56
N ALA A 160 -0.30 10.43 -1.76
CA ALA A 160 0.77 10.83 -2.68
C ALA A 160 0.72 9.90 -3.89
N CYS A 161 0.69 10.43 -5.10
CA CYS A 161 0.48 9.63 -6.30
C CYS A 161 1.45 10.01 -7.41
N HIS A 162 1.78 9.05 -8.27
CA HIS A 162 2.56 9.29 -9.47
C HIS A 162 2.04 8.45 -10.63
N SER A 163 2.32 8.91 -11.86
CA SER A 163 1.99 8.17 -13.07
C SER A 163 3.06 7.12 -13.30
N GLU A 164 2.66 5.86 -13.38
CA GLU A 164 3.53 4.79 -13.85
C GLU A 164 3.35 4.65 -15.36
N SER A 165 4.44 4.85 -16.09
CA SER A 165 4.44 4.57 -17.53
C SER A 165 4.62 3.07 -17.71
N VAL A 166 3.53 2.32 -17.85
CA VAL A 166 3.64 0.92 -18.25
C VAL A 166 4.18 0.90 -19.68
N ALA A 167 5.38 0.36 -19.87
CA ALA A 167 5.95 0.14 -21.20
C ALA A 167 5.17 -0.99 -21.89
N THR A 168 3.95 -0.72 -22.37
CA THR A 168 3.21 -1.65 -23.21
C THR A 168 3.73 -1.58 -24.64
N THR A 169 3.85 -2.75 -25.28
CA THR A 169 4.43 -2.93 -26.61
C THR A 169 3.54 -2.42 -27.76
N SER A 170 2.36 -1.85 -27.46
CA SER A 170 1.46 -1.26 -28.45
C SER A 170 1.08 0.17 -28.06
N ALA A 171 1.19 1.09 -29.02
CA ALA A 171 0.84 2.51 -28.82
C ALA A 171 -0.68 2.75 -28.62
N ALA A 172 -1.52 1.72 -28.80
CA ALA A 172 -2.97 1.81 -28.79
C ALA A 172 -3.61 1.65 -27.40
N ASP A 173 -2.88 1.11 -26.41
CA ASP A 173 -3.39 0.82 -25.06
C ASP A 173 -2.51 1.44 -23.96
N LYS A 174 -2.02 2.66 -24.17
CA LYS A 174 -1.40 3.42 -23.08
C LYS A 174 -2.47 3.89 -22.10
N ARG A 175 -2.87 3.02 -21.18
CA ARG A 175 -3.58 3.45 -19.98
C ARG A 175 -2.56 4.05 -19.02
N GLU A 176 -2.82 5.29 -18.59
CA GLU A 176 -2.04 5.90 -17.51
C GLU A 176 -2.43 5.17 -16.22
N THR A 177 -1.54 4.30 -15.75
CA THR A 177 -1.66 3.68 -14.44
C THR A 177 -1.14 4.67 -13.41
N VAL A 178 -1.91 4.90 -12.35
CA VAL A 178 -1.54 5.78 -11.24
C VAL A 178 -1.26 4.93 -10.02
N MET A 179 -0.04 5.04 -9.49
CA MET A 179 0.31 4.43 -8.21
C MET A 179 0.19 5.49 -7.11
N CYS A 180 -0.49 5.13 -6.03
CA CYS A 180 -0.72 6.01 -4.89
C CYS A 180 -0.29 5.37 -3.58
N GLU A 181 0.34 6.15 -2.72
CA GLU A 181 0.63 5.83 -1.33
C GLU A 181 -0.34 6.56 -0.40
N ARG A 182 -0.75 5.87 0.66
CA ARG A 182 -1.76 6.36 1.59
C ARG A 182 -1.44 5.93 3.01
N SER A 183 -1.69 6.84 3.96
CA SER A 183 -1.66 6.53 5.39
C SER A 183 -3.05 6.72 6.00
N VAL A 184 -3.49 5.76 6.83
CA VAL A 184 -4.78 5.75 7.50
C VAL A 184 -4.58 5.48 8.99
N LEU A 185 -5.37 6.14 9.83
CA LEU A 185 -5.40 5.88 11.26
C LEU A 185 -6.65 5.06 11.59
N ALA A 186 -6.46 3.76 11.86
CA ALA A 186 -7.52 2.88 12.34
C ALA A 186 -7.75 3.07 13.85
N ALA A 187 -8.63 2.28 14.47
CA ALA A 187 -8.97 2.42 15.88
C ALA A 187 -7.74 2.23 16.81
N ASP A 188 -6.97 1.17 16.58
CA ASP A 188 -5.87 0.72 17.43
C ASP A 188 -4.54 0.49 16.68
N TYR A 189 -4.49 0.76 15.38
CA TYR A 189 -3.28 0.71 14.57
C TYR A 189 -3.20 1.87 13.57
N ALA A 190 -2.01 2.06 13.01
CA ALA A 190 -1.74 2.90 11.85
C ALA A 190 -1.50 2.01 10.62
N LEU A 191 -1.99 2.43 9.47
CA LEU A 191 -1.87 1.70 8.21
C LEU A 191 -1.18 2.59 7.18
N GLU A 192 -0.18 2.07 6.50
CA GLU A 192 0.39 2.69 5.30
C GLU A 192 0.34 1.69 4.17
N TYR A 193 -0.23 2.05 3.02
CA TYR A 193 -0.38 1.11 1.92
C TYR A 193 -0.31 1.82 0.56
N SER A 194 0.05 1.05 -0.45
CA SER A 194 0.11 1.46 -1.83
C SER A 194 -1.00 0.81 -2.65
N PHE A 195 -1.56 1.55 -3.61
CA PHE A 195 -2.63 1.05 -4.48
C PHE A 195 -2.55 1.66 -5.88
N GLU A 196 -3.08 0.94 -6.85
CA GLU A 196 -3.26 1.37 -8.22
C GLU A 196 -4.63 1.99 -8.45
N SER A 197 -4.67 3.03 -9.28
CA SER A 197 -5.89 3.63 -9.82
C SER A 197 -5.76 3.90 -11.31
N ASP A 198 -6.89 3.80 -12.02
CA ASP A 198 -7.07 4.29 -13.38
C ASP A 198 -7.43 5.79 -13.42
N LYS A 199 -7.57 6.42 -12.25
CA LYS A 199 -7.89 7.84 -12.10
C LYS A 199 -6.71 8.59 -11.50
N ARG A 200 -6.41 9.75 -12.09
CA ARG A 200 -5.44 10.72 -11.52
C ARG A 200 -5.77 11.14 -10.08
N ILE A 201 -7.06 11.22 -9.75
CA ILE A 201 -7.56 11.57 -8.42
C ILE A 201 -8.49 10.42 -7.95
N PRO A 202 -7.97 9.44 -7.19
CA PRO A 202 -8.79 8.34 -6.67
C PRO A 202 -9.66 8.82 -5.50
N LEU A 203 -10.91 9.23 -5.80
CA LEU A 203 -11.86 9.73 -4.79
C LEU A 203 -12.57 8.61 -4.00
N ASP A 204 -12.44 7.36 -4.44
CA ASP A 204 -13.01 6.16 -3.85
C ASP A 204 -12.12 5.53 -2.76
N VAL A 205 -11.03 6.19 -2.37
CA VAL A 205 -10.07 5.70 -1.36
C VAL A 205 -10.71 5.31 -0.03
N LYS A 206 -11.81 5.93 0.40
CA LYS A 206 -12.51 5.51 1.63
C LYS A 206 -13.08 4.09 1.54
N THR A 207 -13.52 3.69 0.34
CA THR A 207 -14.00 2.32 0.09
C THR A 207 -12.82 1.35 0.13
N ILE A 208 -11.68 1.75 -0.44
CA ILE A 208 -10.44 0.96 -0.40
C ILE A 208 -9.97 0.80 1.06
N ASP A 209 -9.95 1.89 1.84
CA ASP A 209 -9.59 1.88 3.27
C ASP A 209 -10.44 0.86 4.03
N ALA A 210 -11.77 0.95 3.88
CA ALA A 210 -12.70 0.08 4.59
C ALA A 210 -12.47 -1.38 4.25
N ALA A 211 -12.21 -1.69 2.98
CA ALA A 211 -11.92 -3.05 2.54
C ALA A 211 -10.59 -3.58 3.08
N VAL A 212 -9.51 -2.78 2.99
CA VAL A 212 -8.19 -3.16 3.55
C VAL A 212 -8.29 -3.39 5.05
N MET A 213 -8.88 -2.45 5.78
CA MET A 213 -9.05 -2.58 7.23
C MET A 213 -9.90 -3.80 7.60
N SER A 214 -10.97 -4.08 6.85
CA SER A 214 -11.79 -5.28 7.06
C SER A 214 -10.99 -6.56 6.88
N THR A 215 -10.14 -6.64 5.86
CA THR A 215 -9.27 -7.82 5.64
C THR A 215 -8.26 -7.96 6.77
N LEU A 216 -7.60 -6.86 7.18
CA LEU A 216 -6.66 -6.86 8.29
C LEU A 216 -7.32 -7.27 9.62
N ASP A 217 -8.56 -6.83 9.86
CA ASP A 217 -9.31 -7.18 11.07
C ASP A 217 -9.70 -8.67 11.12
N HIS A 218 -9.88 -9.34 9.97
CA HIS A 218 -10.05 -10.79 9.92
C HIS A 218 -8.76 -11.55 10.27
N TRP A 219 -7.60 -10.92 10.09
CA TRP A 219 -6.31 -11.47 10.52
C TRP A 219 -6.06 -11.23 12.00
N ARG A 220 -7.04 -10.78 12.78
CA ARG A 220 -6.88 -10.69 14.23
C ARG A 220 -6.92 -12.07 14.87
N CYS A 221 -6.09 -12.26 15.90
CA CYS A 221 -6.18 -13.43 16.76
C CYS A 221 -7.55 -13.49 17.41
N LYS A 222 -8.20 -14.65 17.33
CA LYS A 222 -9.38 -14.91 18.16
C LYS A 222 -8.93 -14.83 19.61
N ARG A 223 -9.50 -13.90 20.38
CA ARG A 223 -9.28 -13.85 21.83
C ARG A 223 -9.72 -15.19 22.40
N SER A 224 -8.78 -15.98 22.90
CA SER A 224 -9.09 -17.12 23.76
C SER A 224 -9.71 -16.56 25.04
N HIS A 225 -11.00 -16.79 25.20
CA HIS A 225 -11.71 -16.60 26.47
C HIS A 225 -11.29 -17.66 27.48
#